data_AF-A0A7K4WWH3-F1
#
_entry.id   AF-A0A7K4WWH3-F1
#
_cell.length_a   1.000
_cell.length_b   1.000
_cell.length_c   1.000
_cell.angle_alpha   90.00
_cell.angle_beta   90.00
_cell.angle_gamma   90.00
#
_symmetry.space_group_name_H-M   'P 1'
#
loop_
_entity.id
_entity.type
_entity.pdbx_description
1 polymer ?
#
loop_
_entity_poly.entity_id
_entity_poly.type
_entity_poly.pdbx_seq_one_letter_code
_entity_poly.pdbx_strand_id
1 'polypeptide(L)'
;LIEVKNTHKSSVPSDWVMINSTKAVSRFYSPFIIENYRHLNQLQEKLVLDCSAEWLNFLDRFSEHYHPLSKAIGHLATVDCLFSLAQVAKQGDYCRPIVQDNCQEIIIKNGRHPVIDVLLGEQDQYVPNTTNLSGDGERVMIITGPNMGGKSSYIKQVALITVMAQIGSYVPAEEATIRIVDGIFTR
;
A
#
# COMPACT_ATOMS: atom_id res chain seq x y z
N LEU A 1 -47.05 18.41 7.93
CA LEU A 1 -47.51 18.23 9.33
C LEU A 1 -48.00 19.57 9.82
N ILE A 2 -49.22 19.66 10.35
CA ILE A 2 -49.81 20.93 10.78
C ILE A 2 -49.76 21.01 12.30
N GLU A 3 -49.11 22.05 12.82
CA GLU A 3 -48.93 22.26 14.26
C GLU A 3 -49.90 23.33 14.76
N VAL A 4 -50.63 23.03 15.84
CA VAL A 4 -51.63 23.91 16.44
C VAL A 4 -51.39 23.99 17.94
N LYS A 5 -51.43 25.21 18.50
CA LYS A 5 -51.36 25.40 19.97
C LYS A 5 -52.52 24.70 20.66
N ASN A 6 -52.27 24.09 21.82
CA ASN A 6 -53.29 23.34 22.56
C ASN A 6 -54.52 24.20 22.91
N THR A 7 -54.36 25.52 23.02
CA THR A 7 -55.44 26.49 23.23
C THR A 7 -56.42 26.61 22.05
N HIS A 8 -55.97 26.33 20.82
CA HIS A 8 -56.78 26.39 19.60
C HIS A 8 -57.12 24.99 19.06
N LYS A 9 -57.01 23.95 19.88
CA LYS A 9 -57.26 22.57 19.47
C LYS A 9 -58.70 22.35 18.96
N SER A 10 -59.66 23.13 19.46
CA SER A 10 -61.06 23.09 19.03
C SER A 10 -61.32 23.63 17.63
N SER A 11 -60.36 24.34 17.01
CA SER A 11 -60.49 24.85 15.64
C SER A 11 -60.01 23.87 14.57
N VAL A 12 -59.52 22.69 14.97
CA VAL A 12 -59.07 21.64 14.05
C VAL A 12 -60.29 20.80 13.61
N PRO A 13 -60.47 20.53 12.30
CA PRO A 13 -61.54 19.67 11.83
C PRO A 13 -61.53 18.28 12.49
N SER A 14 -62.70 17.71 12.74
CA SER A 14 -62.87 16.45 13.48
C SER A 14 -62.36 15.22 12.74
N ASP A 15 -62.22 15.31 11.43
CA ASP A 15 -61.70 14.26 10.55
C ASP A 15 -60.16 14.21 10.54
N TRP A 16 -59.47 15.18 11.16
CA TRP A 16 -58.01 15.20 11.22
C TRP A 16 -57.47 14.30 12.33
N VAL A 17 -56.41 13.54 12.00
CA VAL A 17 -55.78 12.60 12.93
C VAL A 17 -54.61 13.27 13.63
N MET A 18 -54.59 13.21 14.96
CA MET A 18 -53.44 13.66 15.76
C MET A 18 -52.30 12.65 15.68
N ILE A 19 -51.10 13.12 15.32
CA ILE A 19 -49.92 12.28 15.12
C ILE A 19 -49.04 12.24 16.36
N ASN A 20 -48.79 13.41 16.96
CA ASN A 20 -48.09 13.55 18.22
C ASN A 20 -48.49 14.87 18.90
N SER A 21 -48.25 14.94 20.21
CA SER A 21 -48.57 16.11 21.02
C SER A 21 -47.47 16.36 22.03
N THR A 22 -47.30 17.63 22.38
CA THR A 22 -46.39 18.11 23.41
C THR A 22 -47.16 18.99 24.39
N LYS A 23 -46.52 19.41 25.49
CA LYS A 23 -47.17 20.26 26.50
C LYS A 23 -47.74 21.57 25.92
N ALA A 24 -47.16 22.11 24.86
CA ALA A 24 -47.58 23.38 24.27
C ALA A 24 -48.42 23.24 22.99
N VAL A 25 -48.14 22.23 22.15
CA VAL A 25 -48.70 22.11 20.79
C VAL A 25 -49.10 20.68 20.46
N SER A 26 -50.13 20.53 19.64
CA SER A 26 -50.59 19.26 19.06
C SER A 26 -50.42 19.29 17.54
N ARG A 27 -50.05 18.17 16.95
CA ARG A 27 -49.73 18.06 15.52
C ARG A 27 -50.64 17.07 14.82
N PHE A 28 -51.11 17.43 13.64
CA PHE A 28 -52.16 16.72 12.93
C PHE A 28 -51.83 16.48 11.46
N TYR A 29 -52.48 15.45 10.89
CA TYR A 29 -52.65 15.27 9.46
C TYR A 29 -54.14 15.27 9.09
N SER A 30 -54.47 15.90 7.97
CA SER A 30 -55.79 15.73 7.35
C SER A 30 -55.89 14.36 6.68
N PRO A 31 -57.10 13.83 6.45
CA PRO A 31 -57.30 12.56 5.72
C PRO A 31 -56.58 12.54 4.36
N PHE A 32 -56.65 13.67 3.62
CA PHE A 32 -55.94 13.84 2.36
C PHE A 32 -54.43 13.70 2.49
N ILE A 33 -53.82 14.28 3.54
CA ILE A 33 -52.38 14.16 3.77
C ILE A 33 -52.03 12.72 4.15
N ILE A 34 -52.83 12.03 4.96
CA ILE A 34 -52.54 10.65 5.38
C ILE A 34 -52.50 9.71 4.19
N GLU A 35 -53.49 9.81 3.29
CA GLU A 35 -53.57 8.96 2.10
C GLU A 35 -52.39 9.22 1.14
N ASN A 36 -52.15 10.48 0.80
CA ASN A 36 -51.06 10.83 -0.12
C ASN A 36 -49.68 10.60 0.49
N TYR A 37 -49.50 10.80 1.80
CA TYR A 37 -48.24 10.51 2.47
C TYR A 37 -47.95 9.01 2.49
N ARG A 38 -48.97 8.17 2.68
CA ARG A 38 -48.81 6.72 2.55
C ARG A 38 -48.41 6.32 1.14
N HIS A 39 -49.08 6.86 0.12
CA HIS A 39 -48.73 6.59 -1.28
C HIS A 39 -47.32 7.10 -1.63
N LEU A 40 -46.95 8.30 -1.17
CA LEU A 40 -45.61 8.85 -1.36
C LEU A 40 -44.54 7.95 -0.76
N ASN A 41 -44.72 7.46 0.47
CA ASN A 41 -43.75 6.56 1.10
C ASN A 41 -43.62 5.24 0.34
N GLN A 42 -44.73 4.68 -0.16
CA GLN A 42 -44.69 3.47 -1.00
C GLN A 42 -43.90 3.70 -2.30
N LEU A 43 -44.07 4.85 -2.95
CA LEU A 43 -43.30 5.22 -4.13
C LEU A 43 -41.82 5.47 -3.81
N GLN A 44 -41.52 6.05 -2.66
CA GLN A 44 -40.14 6.24 -2.21
C GLN A 44 -39.45 4.91 -1.92
N GLU A 45 -40.11 3.98 -1.23
CA GLU A 45 -39.60 2.63 -1.00
C GLU A 45 -39.37 1.89 -2.32
N LYS A 46 -40.34 1.98 -3.25
CA LYS A 46 -40.19 1.40 -4.58
C LYS A 46 -39.02 1.99 -5.35
N LEU A 47 -38.86 3.31 -5.32
CA LEU A 47 -37.74 3.99 -5.98
C LEU A 47 -36.39 3.51 -5.45
N VAL A 48 -36.26 3.30 -4.14
CA VAL A 48 -35.02 2.76 -3.55
C VAL A 48 -34.74 1.34 -4.04
N LEU A 49 -35.77 0.50 -4.15
CA LEU A 49 -35.62 -0.86 -4.70
C LEU A 49 -35.19 -0.80 -6.17
N ASP A 50 -35.88 -0.02 -6.99
CA ASP A 50 -35.58 0.13 -8.42
C ASP A 50 -34.15 0.68 -8.62
N CYS A 51 -33.74 1.68 -7.85
CA CYS A 51 -32.38 2.24 -7.88
C CYS A 51 -31.30 1.23 -7.46
N SER A 52 -31.57 0.39 -6.45
CA SER A 52 -30.59 -0.59 -5.99
C SER A 52 -30.39 -1.72 -7.01
N ALA A 53 -31.45 -2.13 -7.71
CA ALA A 53 -31.34 -3.07 -8.83
C ALA A 53 -30.51 -2.48 -9.98
N GLU A 54 -30.78 -1.23 -10.37
CA GLU A 54 -30.01 -0.55 -11.42
C GLU A 54 -28.56 -0.28 -11.02
N TRP A 55 -28.28 -0.05 -9.73
CA TRP A 55 -26.91 0.08 -9.22
C TRP A 55 -26.11 -1.22 -9.39
N LEU A 56 -26.71 -2.38 -9.11
CA LEU A 56 -26.05 -3.67 -9.35
C LEU A 56 -25.80 -3.91 -10.85
N ASN A 57 -26.78 -3.63 -11.70
CA ASN A 57 -26.62 -3.71 -13.16
C ASN A 57 -25.49 -2.78 -13.65
N PHE A 58 -25.37 -1.59 -13.07
CA PHE A 58 -24.27 -0.67 -13.37
C PHE A 58 -22.91 -1.24 -12.97
N LEU A 59 -22.79 -1.80 -11.76
CA LEU A 59 -21.56 -2.44 -11.30
C LEU A 59 -21.17 -3.65 -12.14
N ASP A 60 -22.14 -4.46 -12.58
CA ASP A 60 -21.88 -5.59 -13.47
C ASP A 60 -21.28 -5.12 -14.79
N ARG A 61 -21.88 -4.11 -15.44
CA ARG A 61 -21.34 -3.51 -16.67
C ARG A 61 -19.96 -2.88 -16.45
N PHE A 62 -19.74 -2.25 -15.31
CA PHE A 62 -18.43 -1.69 -14.97
C PHE A 62 -17.37 -2.80 -14.79
N SER A 63 -17.76 -3.92 -14.18
CA SER A 63 -16.88 -5.05 -13.89
C SER A 63 -16.36 -5.76 -15.14
N GLU A 64 -17.05 -5.63 -16.29
CA GLU A 64 -16.56 -6.13 -17.59
C GLU A 64 -15.17 -5.55 -17.94
N HIS A 65 -14.86 -4.35 -17.43
CA HIS A 65 -13.59 -3.67 -17.61
C HIS A 65 -12.59 -3.86 -16.44
N TYR A 66 -12.87 -4.80 -15.53
CA TYR A 66 -12.02 -5.04 -14.36
C TYR A 66 -10.58 -5.39 -14.72
N HIS A 67 -10.36 -6.33 -15.65
CA HIS A 67 -9.02 -6.77 -16.01
C HIS A 67 -8.16 -5.68 -16.65
N PRO A 68 -8.64 -4.89 -17.63
CA PRO A 68 -7.93 -3.71 -18.11
C PRO A 68 -7.54 -2.71 -17.02
N LEU A 69 -8.46 -2.40 -16.09
CA LEU A 69 -8.18 -1.48 -14.99
C LEU A 69 -7.13 -2.05 -14.02
N SER A 70 -7.24 -3.32 -13.67
CA SER A 70 -6.26 -4.01 -12.81
C SER A 70 -4.87 -4.04 -13.46
N LYS A 71 -4.77 -4.27 -14.78
CA LYS A 71 -3.51 -4.17 -15.51
C LYS A 71 -2.91 -2.78 -15.46
N ALA A 72 -3.73 -1.73 -15.66
CA ALA A 72 -3.27 -0.35 -15.55
C ALA A 72 -2.70 -0.05 -14.15
N ILE A 73 -3.36 -0.53 -13.09
CA ILE A 73 -2.84 -0.42 -11.72
C ILE A 73 -1.53 -1.20 -11.55
N GLY A 74 -1.42 -2.40 -12.11
CA GLY A 74 -0.17 -3.17 -12.09
C GLY A 74 0.99 -2.46 -12.81
N HIS A 75 0.70 -1.76 -13.91
CA HIS A 75 1.70 -0.91 -14.58
C HIS A 75 2.10 0.29 -13.72
N LEU A 76 1.14 0.97 -13.06
CA LEU A 76 1.43 2.05 -12.13
C LEU A 76 2.29 1.58 -10.95
N ALA A 77 1.99 0.41 -10.37
CA ALA A 77 2.79 -0.19 -9.32
C ALA A 77 4.23 -0.49 -9.79
N THR A 78 4.38 -1.01 -11.01
CA THR A 78 5.72 -1.25 -11.60
C THR A 78 6.51 0.05 -11.73
N VAL A 79 5.86 1.12 -12.21
CA VAL A 79 6.46 2.45 -12.32
C VAL A 79 6.90 2.96 -10.95
N ASP A 80 6.02 2.88 -9.95
CA ASP A 80 6.33 3.30 -8.57
C ASP A 80 7.53 2.56 -7.98
N CYS A 81 7.59 1.23 -8.15
CA CYS A 81 8.75 0.44 -7.73
C CYS A 81 10.05 0.88 -8.40
N LEU A 82 10.04 1.12 -9.72
CA LEU A 82 11.23 1.57 -10.44
C LEU A 82 11.68 2.97 -10.00
N PHE A 83 10.74 3.90 -9.77
CA PHE A 83 11.05 5.23 -9.24
C PHE A 83 11.62 5.16 -7.81
N SER A 84 11.07 4.29 -6.97
CA SER A 84 11.58 4.05 -5.62
C SER A 84 13.03 3.55 -5.64
N LEU A 85 13.34 2.57 -6.50
CA LEU A 85 14.71 2.07 -6.68
C LEU A 85 15.65 3.15 -7.23
N ALA A 86 15.18 3.96 -8.18
CA ALA A 86 15.96 5.08 -8.72
C ALA A 86 16.25 6.16 -7.66
N GLN A 87 15.32 6.40 -6.74
CA GLN A 87 15.53 7.33 -5.63
C GLN A 87 16.60 6.82 -4.65
N VAL A 88 16.62 5.51 -4.37
CA VAL A 88 17.68 4.88 -3.57
C VAL A 88 19.03 4.98 -4.29
N ALA A 89 19.07 4.65 -5.58
CA ALA A 89 20.29 4.72 -6.40
C ALA A 89 20.89 6.13 -6.52
N LYS A 90 20.08 7.17 -6.30
CA LYS A 90 20.53 8.57 -6.33
C LYS A 90 21.20 9.02 -5.02
N GLN A 91 21.04 8.25 -3.94
CA GLN A 91 21.82 8.45 -2.72
C GLN A 91 23.27 8.11 -3.05
N GLY A 92 24.22 8.94 -2.59
CA GLY A 92 25.62 8.88 -3.02
C GLY A 92 26.23 7.48 -2.91
N ASP A 93 27.19 7.18 -3.80
CA ASP A 93 28.01 5.96 -3.80
C ASP A 93 27.26 4.63 -3.98
N TYR A 94 26.17 4.65 -4.75
CA TYR A 94 25.51 3.45 -5.27
C TYR A 94 25.94 3.19 -6.72
N CYS A 95 26.30 1.94 -7.03
CA CYS A 95 26.70 1.55 -8.38
C CYS A 95 25.69 0.55 -8.99
N ARG A 96 25.67 0.52 -10.33
CA ARG A 96 24.88 -0.48 -11.08
C ARG A 96 25.64 -1.82 -11.03
N PRO A 97 25.08 -2.88 -10.42
CA PRO A 97 25.75 -4.16 -10.39
C PRO A 97 25.77 -4.82 -11.77
N ILE A 98 26.84 -5.54 -12.07
CA ILE A 98 26.93 -6.43 -13.22
C ILE A 98 26.41 -7.79 -12.77
N VAL A 99 25.24 -8.19 -13.27
CA VAL A 99 24.64 -9.50 -12.94
C VAL A 99 25.03 -10.52 -14.01
N GLN A 100 25.59 -11.65 -13.60
CA GLN A 100 26.06 -12.72 -14.49
C GLN A 100 25.45 -14.08 -14.12
N ASP A 101 25.16 -14.91 -15.11
CA ASP A 101 24.69 -16.29 -14.89
C ASP A 101 25.82 -17.32 -15.10
N ASN A 102 26.64 -17.08 -16.13
CA ASN A 102 27.66 -18.02 -16.59
C ASN A 102 28.96 -18.02 -15.76
N CYS A 103 29.18 -17.00 -14.92
CA CYS A 103 30.39 -16.87 -14.11
C CYS A 103 30.09 -17.16 -12.64
N GLN A 104 31.00 -17.81 -11.92
CA GLN A 104 30.81 -18.14 -10.51
C GLN A 104 31.41 -17.09 -9.58
N GLU A 105 31.00 -15.81 -9.72
CA GLU A 105 31.69 -14.70 -9.05
C GLU A 105 30.75 -13.81 -8.21
N ILE A 106 31.21 -13.48 -7.00
CA ILE A 106 30.67 -12.42 -6.15
C ILE A 106 31.83 -11.49 -5.83
N ILE A 107 31.92 -10.39 -6.57
CA ILE A 107 32.95 -9.37 -6.43
C ILE A 107 32.27 -8.08 -6.01
N ILE A 108 32.66 -7.54 -4.86
CA ILE A 108 32.13 -6.29 -4.31
C ILE A 108 33.34 -5.45 -3.93
N LYS A 109 33.55 -4.30 -4.58
CA LYS A 109 34.60 -3.35 -4.21
C LYS A 109 34.05 -2.26 -3.32
N ASN A 110 34.69 -2.04 -2.17
CA ASN A 110 34.31 -1.00 -1.20
C ASN A 110 32.79 -0.99 -0.92
N GLY A 111 32.22 -2.18 -0.67
CA GLY A 111 30.81 -2.30 -0.37
C GLY A 111 30.50 -1.78 1.04
N ARG A 112 29.27 -1.31 1.25
CA ARG A 112 28.75 -0.84 2.53
C ARG A 112 27.46 -1.56 2.89
N HIS A 113 27.16 -1.68 4.17
CA HIS A 113 25.93 -2.33 4.61
C HIS A 113 24.75 -1.36 4.42
N PRO A 114 23.74 -1.67 3.59
CA PRO A 114 22.72 -0.70 3.14
C PRO A 114 21.96 -0.01 4.28
N VAL A 115 21.65 -0.72 5.37
CA VAL A 115 20.99 -0.13 6.54
C VAL A 115 21.94 0.73 7.40
N ILE A 116 23.19 0.29 7.58
CA ILE A 116 24.16 1.00 8.41
C ILE A 116 24.62 2.27 7.69
N ASP A 117 24.77 2.21 6.37
CA ASP A 117 25.09 3.34 5.48
C ASP A 117 24.13 4.51 5.69
N VAL A 118 22.82 4.22 5.76
CA VAL A 118 21.79 5.24 5.99
C VAL A 118 21.77 5.73 7.45
N LEU A 119 22.00 4.86 8.43
CA LEU A 119 21.91 5.21 9.85
C LEU A 119 23.12 6.00 10.36
N LEU A 120 24.32 5.68 9.87
CA LEU A 120 25.58 6.29 10.32
C LEU A 120 26.11 7.34 9.34
N GLY A 121 25.70 7.33 8.06
CA GLY A 121 26.26 8.22 7.04
C GLY A 121 27.77 8.07 6.90
N GLU A 122 28.47 9.17 6.57
CA GLU A 122 29.95 9.24 6.50
C GLU A 122 30.65 9.18 7.88
N GLN A 123 29.95 8.86 8.97
CA GLN A 123 30.61 8.77 10.29
C GLN A 123 31.58 7.57 10.31
N ASP A 124 32.81 7.83 10.75
CA ASP A 124 34.04 7.00 10.70
C ASP A 124 33.96 5.56 11.29
N GLN A 125 32.79 5.03 11.64
CA GLN A 125 32.68 3.72 12.29
C GLN A 125 32.53 2.53 11.35
N TYR A 126 31.97 2.69 10.14
CA TYR A 126 31.78 1.56 9.22
C TYR A 126 32.55 1.74 7.91
N VAL A 127 33.78 1.20 7.91
CA VAL A 127 34.66 1.24 6.75
C VAL A 127 34.12 0.30 5.66
N PRO A 128 34.07 0.73 4.38
CA PRO A 128 33.70 -0.13 3.27
C PRO A 128 34.59 -1.36 3.16
N ASN A 129 34.02 -2.50 2.80
CA ASN A 129 34.73 -3.78 2.72
C ASN A 129 34.68 -4.35 1.30
N THR A 130 35.81 -4.90 0.86
CA THR A 130 35.90 -5.63 -0.41
C THR A 130 35.65 -7.12 -0.19
N THR A 131 34.92 -7.73 -1.11
CA THR A 131 34.63 -9.17 -1.13
C THR A 131 34.99 -9.70 -2.50
N ASN A 132 35.72 -10.81 -2.53
CA ASN A 132 36.01 -11.55 -3.75
C ASN A 132 35.77 -13.04 -3.47
N LEU A 133 34.72 -13.59 -4.08
CA LEU A 133 34.46 -15.02 -4.09
C LEU A 133 34.32 -15.44 -5.55
N SER A 134 35.13 -16.40 -6.00
CA SER A 134 35.12 -16.88 -7.38
C SER A 134 35.18 -18.39 -7.47
N GLY A 135 34.52 -18.97 -8.46
CA GLY A 135 34.50 -20.42 -8.69
C GLY A 135 35.88 -20.99 -9.01
N ASP A 136 36.68 -20.21 -9.73
CA ASP A 136 38.08 -20.51 -10.09
C ASP A 136 39.09 -20.10 -9.01
N GLY A 137 38.61 -19.50 -7.91
CA GLY A 137 39.42 -19.03 -6.80
C GLY A 137 38.83 -19.40 -5.44
N GLU A 138 38.71 -18.41 -4.55
CA GLU A 138 38.23 -18.61 -3.18
C GLU A 138 36.71 -18.68 -3.15
N ARG A 139 36.16 -19.83 -2.74
CA ARG A 139 34.69 -20.04 -2.60
C ARG A 139 34.20 -19.93 -1.16
N VAL A 140 35.12 -19.94 -0.21
CA VAL A 140 34.82 -19.96 1.23
C VAL A 140 35.74 -18.96 1.91
N MET A 141 35.15 -18.09 2.75
CA MET A 141 35.89 -17.12 3.54
C MET A 141 35.76 -17.46 5.03
N ILE A 142 36.90 -17.73 5.68
CA ILE A 142 36.96 -17.99 7.13
C ILE A 142 37.27 -16.67 7.84
N ILE A 143 36.29 -16.12 8.54
CA ILE A 143 36.42 -14.82 9.22
C ILE A 143 36.67 -15.06 10.71
N THR A 144 37.77 -14.52 11.23
CA THR A 144 38.15 -14.61 12.66
C THR A 144 38.23 -13.22 13.30
N GLY A 145 38.28 -13.16 14.64
CA GLY A 145 38.45 -11.91 15.40
C GLY A 145 37.36 -11.64 16.46
N PRO A 146 37.55 -10.62 17.31
CA PRO A 146 36.68 -10.33 18.46
C PRO A 146 35.26 -9.93 18.04
N ASN A 147 34.24 -10.21 18.86
CA ASN A 147 32.82 -10.05 18.52
C ASN A 147 32.40 -8.63 18.11
N MET A 148 33.14 -7.60 18.53
CA MET A 148 32.84 -6.19 18.25
C MET A 148 33.45 -5.66 16.94
N GLY A 149 34.19 -6.45 16.18
CA GLY A 149 34.90 -6.00 14.97
C GLY A 149 34.08 -5.88 13.69
N GLY A 150 32.77 -5.68 13.75
CA GLY A 150 31.93 -5.50 12.55
C GLY A 150 31.72 -6.76 11.67
N LYS A 151 32.24 -7.93 12.07
CA LYS A 151 32.15 -9.19 11.31
C LYS A 151 30.72 -9.56 10.89
N SER A 152 29.77 -9.43 11.82
CA SER A 152 28.35 -9.74 11.54
C SER A 152 27.74 -8.76 10.53
N SER A 153 28.15 -7.49 10.57
CA SER A 153 27.72 -6.50 9.59
C SER A 153 28.30 -6.81 8.21
N TYR A 154 29.57 -7.20 8.14
CA TYR A 154 30.20 -7.60 6.87
C TYR A 154 29.49 -8.81 6.23
N ILE A 155 29.22 -9.87 6.99
CA ILE A 155 28.55 -11.07 6.46
C ILE A 155 27.16 -10.73 5.93
N LYS A 156 26.40 -9.92 6.69
CA LYS A 156 25.07 -9.45 6.27
C LYS A 156 25.15 -8.53 5.06
N GLN A 157 26.16 -7.68 4.98
CA GLN A 157 26.37 -6.79 3.85
C GLN A 157 26.50 -7.58 2.54
N VAL A 158 27.34 -8.62 2.51
CA VAL A 158 27.52 -9.44 1.31
C VAL A 158 26.18 -10.05 0.86
N ALA A 159 25.44 -10.63 1.80
CA ALA A 159 24.12 -11.20 1.52
C ALA A 159 23.13 -10.14 1.00
N LEU A 160 23.05 -8.98 1.66
CA LEU A 160 22.11 -7.91 1.30
C LEU A 160 22.44 -7.30 -0.07
N ILE A 161 23.71 -7.09 -0.39
CA ILE A 161 24.13 -6.58 -1.70
C ILE A 161 23.72 -7.56 -2.81
N THR A 162 23.90 -8.87 -2.60
CA THR A 162 23.44 -9.89 -3.54
C THR A 162 21.92 -9.86 -3.75
N VAL A 163 21.14 -9.71 -2.67
CA VAL A 163 19.67 -9.57 -2.76
C VAL A 163 19.29 -8.33 -3.55
N MET A 164 19.88 -7.18 -3.24
CA MET A 164 19.59 -5.92 -3.92
C MET A 164 19.92 -6.00 -5.42
N ALA A 165 21.04 -6.62 -5.78
CA ALA A 165 21.41 -6.84 -7.18
C ALA A 165 20.38 -7.71 -7.93
N GLN A 166 19.93 -8.81 -7.33
CA GLN A 166 18.93 -9.70 -7.95
C GLN A 166 17.51 -9.13 -7.98
N ILE A 167 17.18 -8.16 -7.13
CA ILE A 167 15.95 -7.35 -7.23
C ILE A 167 15.99 -6.41 -8.45
N GLY A 168 17.19 -6.10 -8.97
CA GLY A 168 17.39 -5.11 -10.03
C GLY A 168 17.67 -3.70 -9.50
N SER A 169 18.06 -3.56 -8.23
CA SER A 169 18.48 -2.30 -7.62
C SER A 169 19.96 -2.02 -7.88
N TYR A 170 20.34 -0.75 -7.79
CA TYR A 170 21.74 -0.38 -7.57
C TYR A 170 22.14 -0.80 -6.16
N VAL A 171 23.45 -0.97 -5.93
CA VAL A 171 23.99 -1.49 -4.66
C VAL A 171 24.99 -0.51 -4.04
N PRO A 172 25.10 -0.45 -2.70
CA PRO A 172 26.02 0.45 -2.00
C PRO A 172 27.46 -0.07 -2.08
N ALA A 173 28.12 0.16 -3.21
CA ALA A 173 29.50 -0.25 -3.49
C ALA A 173 30.08 0.64 -4.58
N GLU A 174 31.41 0.66 -4.69
CA GLU A 174 32.09 1.33 -5.81
C GLU A 174 31.88 0.57 -7.13
N GLU A 175 32.08 -0.75 -7.08
CA GLU A 175 31.80 -1.68 -8.18
C GLU A 175 31.27 -3.00 -7.61
N ALA A 176 30.34 -3.64 -8.33
CA ALA A 176 29.82 -4.95 -7.95
C ALA A 176 29.58 -5.84 -9.17
N THR A 177 30.07 -7.07 -9.12
CA THR A 177 29.74 -8.17 -10.05
C THR A 177 29.15 -9.30 -9.24
N ILE A 178 27.90 -9.66 -9.54
CA ILE A 178 27.13 -10.61 -8.75
C ILE A 178 26.62 -11.72 -9.66
N ARG A 179 26.98 -12.96 -9.35
CA ARG A 179 26.33 -14.14 -9.91
C ARG A 179 24.89 -14.24 -9.41
N ILE A 180 23.97 -14.68 -10.26
CA ILE A 180 22.65 -15.15 -9.83
C ILE A 180 22.82 -16.35 -8.86
N VAL A 181 22.42 -16.14 -7.61
CA VAL A 181 22.30 -17.19 -6.59
C VAL A 181 20.87 -17.71 -6.52
N ASP A 182 20.74 -19.00 -6.25
CA ASP A 182 19.46 -19.70 -6.05
C ASP A 182 18.86 -19.40 -4.67
N GLY A 183 19.71 -19.20 -3.66
CA GLY A 183 19.28 -18.86 -2.32
C GLY A 183 20.43 -18.36 -1.45
N ILE A 184 20.06 -17.70 -0.34
CA ILE A 184 20.99 -17.26 0.69
C ILE A 184 20.56 -17.93 2.00
N PHE A 185 21.49 -18.67 2.60
CA PHE A 185 21.26 -19.42 3.83
C PHE A 185 22.14 -18.85 4.95
N THR A 186 21.54 -18.54 6.10
CA THR A 186 22.22 -17.99 7.27
C THR A 186 21.90 -18.83 8.50
N ARG A 187 22.82 -18.90 9.47
CA ARG A 187 22.65 -19.55 10.77
C ARG A 187 22.96 -18.59 11.90
#